data_AF-A0A815Y676-F1
#
_entry.id   AF-A0A815Y676-F1
#
_cell.length_a   1.000
_cell.length_b   1.000
_cell.length_c   1.000
_cell.angle_alpha   90.00
_cell.angle_beta   90.00
_cell.angle_gamma   90.00
#
_symmetry.space_group_name_H-M   'P 1'
#
loop_
_entity.id
_entity.type
_entity.pdbx_description
1 polymer ?
#
loop_
_entity_poly.entity_id
_entity_poly.type
_entity_poly.pdbx_seq_one_letter_code
_entity_poly.pdbx_strand_id
1 'polypeptide(L)' 'MLPIILLFHVRSRICAALLASAIFKKYSKLSPTIDMRDKFQIQALNFETYAGMFIDQCYEYNDKRACELL' A
#
# COMPACT_ATOMS: atom_id res chain seq x y z
N MET A 1 -10.19 10.52 9.66
CA MET A 1 -8.80 10.45 10.17
C MET A 1 -8.42 9.12 10.83
N LEU A 2 -9.35 8.29 11.32
CA LEU A 2 -9.07 6.98 11.94
C LEU A 2 -8.26 5.93 11.13
N PRO A 3 -8.35 5.80 9.79
CA PRO A 3 -7.75 4.66 9.07
C PRO A 3 -6.22 4.64 9.09
N ILE A 4 -5.59 5.82 9.16
CA ILE A 4 -4.12 5.95 9.06
C ILE A 4 -3.45 5.52 10.38
N ILE A 5 -4.13 5.71 11.51
CA ILE A 5 -3.61 5.33 12.84
C ILE A 5 -3.48 3.80 12.95
N LEU A 6 -4.38 3.04 12.30
CA LEU A 6 -4.30 1.59 12.26
C LEU A 6 -3.08 1.07 11.51
N LEU A 7 -2.53 1.83 10.56
CA LEU A 7 -1.32 1.46 9.81
C LEU A 7 -0.09 1.37 10.72
N PHE A 8 -0.04 2.12 11.82
CA PHE A 8 1.04 2.04 12.81
C PHE A 8 1.03 0.75 13.62
N HIS A 9 -0.08 0.02 13.65
CA HIS A 9 -0.21 -1.26 14.37
C HIS A 9 0.00 -2.48 13.47
N VAL A 10 0.15 -2.29 12.16
CA VAL A 10 0.43 -3.39 11.24
C VAL A 10 1.91 -3.75 11.36
N ARG A 11 2.20 -4.98 11.82
CA ARG A 11 3.58 -5.47 12.02
C ARG A 11 4.37 -5.58 10.70
N SER A 12 3.69 -5.72 9.57
CA SER A 12 4.29 -5.80 8.24
C SER A 12 4.15 -4.48 7.49
N ARG A 13 5.28 -3.88 7.11
CA ARG A 13 5.32 -2.67 6.28
C ARG A 13 4.69 -2.90 4.91
N ILE A 14 4.82 -4.12 4.35
CA ILE A 14 4.20 -4.53 3.09
C ILE A 14 2.67 -4.50 3.25
N CYS A 15 2.13 -5.14 4.29
CA CYS A 15 0.69 -5.16 4.54
C CYS A 15 0.13 -3.77 4.83
N ALA A 16 0.87 -2.94 5.58
CA ALA A 16 0.48 -1.55 5.85
C ALA A 16 0.37 -0.75 4.53
N ALA A 17 1.38 -0.85 3.68
CA ALA A 17 1.41 -0.16 2.39
C ALA A 17 0.25 -0.63 1.47
N LEU A 18 0.01 -1.94 1.38
CA LEU A 18 -1.10 -2.48 0.58
C LEU A 18 -2.48 -2.04 1.13
N LEU A 19 -2.64 -2.00 2.45
CA LEU A 19 -3.87 -1.49 3.08
C LEU A 19 -4.07 0.00 2.77
N ALA A 20 -3.00 0.80 2.83
CA ALA A 20 -3.05 2.21 2.47
C ALA A 20 -3.45 2.38 0.99
N SER A 21 -2.86 1.62 0.07
CA SER A 21 -3.26 1.61 -1.35
C SER A 21 -4.75 1.31 -1.52
N ALA A 22 -5.25 0.26 -0.86
CA ALA A 22 -6.66 -0.11 -0.94
C ALA A 22 -7.61 1.02 -0.46
N ILE A 23 -7.23 1.72 0.62
CA ILE A 23 -7.97 2.87 1.14
C ILE A 23 -7.98 4.01 0.10
N PHE A 24 -6.83 4.33 -0.50
CA PHE A 24 -6.74 5.39 -1.51
C PHE A 24 -7.50 5.03 -2.80
N LYS A 25 -7.46 3.76 -3.24
CA LYS A 25 -8.29 3.28 -4.36
C LYS A 25 -9.79 3.43 -4.06
N LYS A 26 -10.21 3.18 -2.82
CA LYS A 26 -11.60 3.40 -2.39
C LYS A 26 -11.96 4.89 -2.42
N TYR A 27 -11.10 5.76 -1.90
CA TYR A 27 -11.34 7.21 -1.94
C TYR A 27 -11.36 7.76 -3.37
N SER A 28 -10.49 7.30 -4.25
CA SER A 28 -10.50 7.64 -5.67
C SER A 28 -11.87 7.37 -6.32
N LYS A 29 -12.48 6.21 -6.04
CA LYS A 29 -13.82 5.85 -6.56
C LYS A 29 -14.94 6.73 -6.00
N LEU A 30 -14.79 7.22 -4.77
CA LEU A 30 -15.77 8.06 -4.08
C LEU A 30 -15.58 9.55 -4.38
N SER A 31 -14.45 9.95 -4.96
CA SER A 31 -14.14 11.35 -5.24
C SER A 31 -15.07 11.95 -6.30
N PRO A 32 -15.68 13.12 -6.01
CA PRO A 32 -16.55 13.81 -6.95
C PRO A 32 -15.78 14.55 -8.06
N THR A 33 -14.50 14.87 -7.84
CA THR A 33 -13.66 15.60 -8.81
C THR A 33 -12.59 14.71 -9.42
N ILE A 34 -12.27 14.97 -10.69
CA ILE A 34 -11.21 14.25 -11.43
C ILE A 34 -9.86 14.51 -10.76
N ASP A 35 -9.54 15.75 -10.39
CA ASP A 35 -8.28 16.10 -9.71
C ASP A 35 -8.05 15.27 -8.42
N MET A 36 -9.07 15.12 -7.57
CA MET A 36 -8.93 14.31 -6.34
C MET A 36 -8.88 12.81 -6.66
N ARG A 37 -9.59 12.36 -7.70
CA ARG A 37 -9.51 10.97 -8.16
C ARG A 37 -8.09 10.61 -8.58
N ASP A 38 -7.46 11.48 -9.35
CA ASP A 38 -6.10 11.30 -9.87
C ASP A 38 -5.07 11.35 -8.74
N LYS A 39 -5.18 12.32 -7.82
CA LYS A 39 -4.33 12.39 -6.62
C LYS A 39 -4.41 11.12 -5.78
N PHE A 40 -5.61 10.58 -5.57
CA PHE A 40 -5.76 9.32 -4.83
C PHE A 40 -5.24 8.11 -5.61
N GLN A 41 -5.34 8.08 -6.94
CA GLN A 41 -4.71 7.01 -7.74
C GLN A 41 -3.19 7.07 -7.65
N ILE A 42 -2.59 8.26 -7.73
CA ILE A 42 -1.15 8.46 -7.57
C ILE A 42 -0.70 7.98 -6.18
N GLN A 43 -1.42 8.35 -5.12
CA GLN A 43 -1.10 7.89 -3.77
C GLN A 43 -1.21 6.37 -3.65
N ALA A 44 -2.26 5.76 -4.20
CA ALA A 44 -2.39 4.31 -4.20
C ALA A 44 -1.21 3.62 -4.90
N LEU A 45 -0.82 4.12 -6.08
CA LEU A 45 0.32 3.61 -6.84
C LEU A 45 1.62 3.74 -6.04
N ASN A 46 1.87 4.88 -5.40
CA ASN A 46 3.07 5.09 -4.60
C ASN A 46 3.19 4.07 -3.45
N PHE A 47 2.08 3.73 -2.79
CA PHE A 47 2.08 2.70 -1.76
C PHE A 47 2.28 1.29 -2.33
N GLU A 48 1.78 1.00 -3.54
CA GLU A 48 2.03 -0.28 -4.21
C GLU A 48 3.48 -0.42 -4.63
N THR A 49 4.07 0.63 -5.20
CA THR A 49 5.50 0.69 -5.50
C THR A 49 6.33 0.50 -4.23
N TYR A 50 5.97 1.18 -3.14
CA TYR A 50 6.64 1.02 -1.86
C TYR A 50 6.55 -0.43 -1.35
N ALA A 51 5.38 -1.06 -1.39
CA ALA A 51 5.21 -2.47 -1.03
C ALA A 51 6.08 -3.39 -1.89
N GLY A 52 6.10 -3.16 -3.20
CA GLY A 52 6.93 -3.91 -4.16
C GLY A 52 8.42 -3.86 -3.81
N MET A 53 8.95 -2.67 -3.51
CA MET A 53 10.36 -2.51 -3.11
C MET A 53 10.73 -3.35 -1.88
N PHE A 54 9.84 -3.50 -0.89
CA PHE A 54 10.10 -4.36 0.27
C PHE A 54 9.99 -5.84 -0.06
N ILE A 55 9.06 -6.21 -0.94
CA ILE A 55 8.96 -7.60 -1.43
C ILE A 55 10.24 -7.98 -2.16
N ASP A 56 10.74 -7.12 -3.06
CA ASP A 56 11.98 -7.35 -3.81
C ASP A 56 13.19 -7.52 -2.86
N GLN A 57 13.31 -6.67 -1.84
CA GLN A 57 14.33 -6.82 -0.80
C GLN A 57 14.20 -8.13 -0.01
N CYS A 58 12.97 -8.58 0.28
CA CYS A 58 12.75 -9.87 0.93
C CYS A 58 13.20 -11.02 0.02
N TYR A 59 12.91 -10.95 -1.28
CA TYR A 59 13.35 -11.94 -2.27
C TYR A 59 14.87 -12.00 -2.41
N GLU A 60 15.55 -10.85 -2.43
CA GLU A 60 17.02 -10.79 -2.48
C GLU A 60 17.68 -11.44 -1.25
N TYR A 61 17.05 -11.32 -0.08
CA TYR A 61 17.59 -11.87 1.16
C TYR A 61 17.27 -13.36 1.36
N ASN A 62 16.03 -13.77 1.06
CA ASN A 62 15.58 -15.15 1.23
C ASN A 62 14.30 -15.41 0.41
N ASP A 63 14.48 -15.86 -0.83
CA ASP A 63 13.41 -16.16 -1.79
C ASP A 63 12.31 -17.07 -1.22
N LYS A 64 12.68 -18.14 -0.50
CA LYS A 64 11.74 -19.11 0.08
C LYS A 64 10.86 -18.49 1.15
N ARG A 65 11.44 -17.70 2.06
CA ARG A 65 10.66 -16.98 3.08
C ARG A 65 9.88 -15.80 2.52
N ALA A 66 10.36 -15.17 1.45
CA ALA A 66 9.64 -14.11 0.75
C ALA A 66 8.32 -14.63 0.14
N CYS A 67 8.35 -15.83 -0.44
CA CYS A 67 7.13 -16.50 -0.91
C CYS A 67 6.14 -16.85 0.22
N GLU A 68 6.60 -17.05 1.45
CA GLU A 68 5.72 -17.30 2.62
C GLU A 68 5.07 -16.01 3.18
N LEU A 69 5.53 -14.83 2.74
CA LEU A 69 4.96 -13.53 3.11
C LEU A 69 3.76 -13.09 2.23
N LEU A 70 3.56 -13.77 1.10
CA LEU A 70 2.49 -13.50 0.11
C LEU A 70 1.30 -14.45 0.31
#